data_AF-A0A2J8TLA4-F1
#
_entry.id   AF-A0A2J8TLA4-F1
#
_cell.length_a   1.000
_cell.length_b   1.000
_cell.length_c   1.000
_cell.angle_alpha   90.00
_cell.angle_beta   90.00
_cell.angle_gamma   90.00
#
_symmetry.space_group_name_H-M   'P 1'
#
loop_
_entity.id
_entity.type
_entity.pdbx_description
1 polymer ?
#
loop_
_entity_poly.entity_id
_entity_poly.type
_entity_poly.pdbx_seq_one_letter_code
_entity_poly.pdbx_strand_id
1 'polypeptide(L)'
;MPFPVTTQGSQQTQPPQKHYGITSPISLAAPKETDCVLTQKLIETLKPFGVFEEEEELQRSKDLEYLIDNCFINRILILGKLNNLVKEWIREISESKNLPQSVIENVGGKIFTFGSYRLGVHTKGADIDALCVAPRHVDRSDFFTSFYDKLKLQEEVKDLRAVEEAFVPVIKLCFDGIEIDILFARLALQTIPEDLDLRDDSLLKNLDIRCIRSLNGCRVTDEILHLVPNIDNFRLTLRAIKLWAKRHNIYSNILGFLGGVSWAMLVARTCQLYPNAIASTLVHKFFLVFSKWEWPNPVLLKQPEECNLNLPVWDPRVNPSDRYHLMPIITPAYPQQNSTYNVSVSTRMVMVEEFKQGLAITDEILLSKAEWSKLFEAPNFFQKYKHYIVLLASAPTEKQRLEWVGLVESKIRILVGSLEKNEFITLAHVNPQSFPAPKENPDKEEFRTMWVIGLVFKKTENSENLSVDLTYDIQSFTDTVYRQAINSKMFEVDMKIAAMH
;
A
#
# COMPACT_ATOMS: atom_id res chain seq x y z
N MET A 1 25.56 -58.72 48.81
CA MET A 1 24.50 -57.72 48.63
C MET A 1 25.07 -56.49 47.94
N PRO A 2 24.70 -56.22 46.68
CA PRO A 2 24.81 -54.90 46.08
C PRO A 2 23.43 -54.32 45.76
N PHE A 3 23.33 -53.01 45.93
CA PHE A 3 22.13 -52.16 45.88
C PHE A 3 21.48 -52.08 44.48
N PRO A 4 20.15 -51.84 44.40
CA PRO A 4 19.44 -51.69 43.14
C PRO A 4 19.58 -50.29 42.54
N VAL A 5 19.61 -50.27 41.20
CA VAL A 5 19.71 -49.09 40.32
C VAL A 5 18.38 -48.34 40.27
N THR A 6 18.42 -47.03 40.51
CA THR A 6 17.29 -46.09 40.35
C THR A 6 17.13 -45.67 38.90
N THR A 7 15.95 -45.93 38.33
CA THR A 7 15.48 -45.43 37.03
C THR A 7 15.31 -43.91 37.06
N GLN A 8 16.04 -43.19 36.20
CA GLN A 8 15.81 -41.77 35.93
C GLN A 8 14.60 -41.57 35.01
N GLY A 9 13.65 -40.76 35.45
CA GLY A 9 12.47 -40.37 34.70
C GLY A 9 12.80 -39.52 33.49
N SER A 10 12.09 -39.80 32.40
CA SER A 10 12.07 -39.05 31.15
C SER A 10 11.61 -37.60 31.38
N GLN A 11 12.50 -36.63 31.15
CA GLN A 11 12.13 -35.23 31.02
C GLN A 11 11.28 -35.05 29.75
N GLN A 12 10.02 -34.66 29.93
CA GLN A 12 9.17 -34.18 28.86
C GLN A 12 9.76 -32.87 28.31
N THR A 13 10.34 -32.93 27.11
CA THR A 13 10.72 -31.76 26.32
C THR A 13 9.47 -30.94 25.98
N GLN A 14 9.39 -29.70 26.46
CA GLN A 14 8.37 -28.74 26.05
C GLN A 14 8.45 -28.54 24.51
N PRO A 15 7.31 -28.41 23.81
CA PRO A 15 7.31 -28.16 22.38
C PRO A 15 8.03 -26.84 22.08
N PRO A 16 8.81 -26.75 20.97
CA PRO A 16 9.54 -25.54 20.63
C PRO A 16 8.56 -24.37 20.47
N GLN A 17 8.84 -23.26 21.15
CA GLN A 17 8.07 -22.03 21.07
C GLN A 17 8.02 -21.59 19.60
N LYS A 18 6.83 -21.64 18.99
CA LYS A 18 6.59 -21.20 17.61
C LYS A 18 6.87 -19.69 17.55
N HIS A 19 7.99 -19.30 16.95
CA HIS A 19 8.31 -17.90 16.69
C HIS A 19 8.02 -17.57 15.22
N TYR A 20 7.67 -16.31 14.96
CA TYR A 20 7.36 -15.80 13.63
C TYR A 20 8.62 -15.20 12.98
N GLY A 21 8.73 -15.30 11.65
CA GLY A 21 9.82 -14.71 10.89
C GLY A 21 10.96 -15.68 10.56
N ILE A 22 11.94 -15.18 9.81
CA ILE A 22 13.10 -15.96 9.33
C ILE A 22 14.29 -15.98 10.31
N THR A 23 14.20 -15.25 11.42
CA THR A 23 15.22 -15.16 12.47
C THR A 23 14.55 -15.24 13.83
N SER A 24 15.31 -15.62 14.86
CA SER A 24 14.89 -15.48 16.25
C SER A 24 14.52 -14.02 16.58
N PRO A 25 13.60 -13.79 17.54
CA PRO A 25 13.27 -12.46 18.02
C PRO A 25 14.49 -11.80 18.70
N ILE A 26 14.59 -10.47 18.60
CA ILE A 26 15.65 -9.69 19.27
C ILE A 26 15.41 -9.62 20.77
N SER A 27 14.14 -9.50 21.19
CA SER A 27 13.76 -9.48 22.60
C SER A 27 12.38 -10.07 22.82
N LEU A 28 12.25 -10.86 23.88
CA LEU A 28 10.97 -11.40 24.38
C LEU A 28 10.42 -10.57 25.55
N ALA A 29 11.03 -9.44 25.89
CA ALA A 29 10.58 -8.61 27.00
C ALA A 29 9.14 -8.10 26.78
N ALA A 30 8.31 -8.29 27.80
CA ALA A 30 6.97 -7.73 27.87
C ALA A 30 7.02 -6.22 28.23
N PRO A 31 5.98 -5.44 27.93
CA PRO A 31 5.91 -4.04 28.30
C PRO A 31 5.90 -3.84 29.81
N LYS A 32 6.44 -2.68 30.24
CA LYS A 32 6.25 -2.13 31.57
C LYS A 32 5.01 -1.23 31.59
N GLU A 33 4.54 -0.90 32.78
CA GLU A 33 3.42 0.04 32.96
C GLU A 33 3.68 1.42 32.31
N THR A 34 4.94 1.87 32.31
CA THR A 34 5.37 3.08 31.59
C THR A 34 5.11 3.01 30.09
N ASP A 35 5.31 1.84 29.48
CA ASP A 35 5.09 1.63 28.05
C ASP A 35 3.59 1.63 27.72
N CYS A 36 2.76 1.14 28.64
CA CYS A 36 1.30 1.16 28.53
C CYS A 36 0.78 2.60 28.54
N VAL A 37 1.27 3.44 29.48
CA VAL A 37 0.95 4.86 29.52
C VAL A 37 1.37 5.57 28.23
N LEU A 38 2.57 5.29 27.71
CA LEU A 38 3.03 5.84 26.44
C LEU A 38 2.19 5.37 25.25
N THR A 39 1.69 4.14 25.27
CA THR A 39 0.78 3.62 24.24
C THR A 39 -0.57 4.32 24.28
N GLN A 40 -1.11 4.59 25.48
CA GLN A 40 -2.34 5.38 25.59
C GLN A 40 -2.15 6.80 25.05
N LYS A 41 -1.05 7.47 25.41
CA LYS A 41 -0.71 8.79 24.85
C LYS A 41 -0.58 8.76 23.32
N LEU A 42 -0.03 7.69 22.75
CA LEU A 42 0.03 7.50 21.30
C LEU A 42 -1.38 7.45 20.70
N ILE A 43 -2.27 6.64 21.27
CA ILE A 43 -3.67 6.53 20.82
C ILE A 43 -4.36 7.90 20.85
N GLU A 44 -4.26 8.63 21.98
CA GLU A 44 -4.86 9.96 22.10
C GLU A 44 -4.27 10.96 21.10
N THR A 45 -2.97 10.88 20.82
CA THR A 45 -2.32 11.75 19.82
C THR A 45 -2.78 11.43 18.40
N LEU A 46 -3.13 10.18 18.12
CA LEU A 46 -3.56 9.72 16.79
C LEU A 46 -5.01 10.13 16.47
N LYS A 47 -5.90 10.19 17.46
CA LYS A 47 -7.33 10.51 17.26
C LYS A 47 -7.59 11.80 16.45
N PRO A 48 -6.96 12.96 16.76
CA PRO A 48 -7.20 14.21 16.02
C PRO A 48 -6.83 14.16 14.54
N PHE A 49 -6.00 13.19 14.11
CA PHE A 49 -5.62 13.02 12.72
C PHE A 49 -6.62 12.16 11.92
N GLY A 50 -7.73 11.71 12.53
CA GLY A 50 -8.75 10.91 11.85
C GLY A 50 -8.25 9.55 11.38
N VAL A 51 -7.21 9.01 12.03
CA VAL A 51 -6.62 7.71 11.65
C VAL A 51 -7.46 6.54 12.13
N PHE A 52 -8.38 6.75 13.06
CA PHE A 52 -9.42 5.80 13.43
C PHE A 52 -10.71 6.22 12.71
N GLU A 53 -11.41 5.27 12.13
CA GLU A 53 -12.79 5.50 11.71
C GLU A 53 -13.62 5.52 12.99
N GLU A 54 -14.25 6.66 13.31
CA GLU A 54 -14.92 6.92 14.58
C GLU A 54 -15.92 5.81 14.94
N GLU A 55 -15.88 5.32 16.19
CA GLU A 55 -17.01 4.69 16.90
C GLU A 55 -17.76 5.74 17.76
N GLU A 56 -17.45 7.03 17.59
CA GLU A 56 -17.62 8.07 18.61
C GLU A 56 -19.04 8.67 18.75
N GLU A 57 -20.03 8.37 17.88
CA GLU A 57 -21.44 8.62 18.22
C GLU A 57 -22.13 7.45 18.92
N LEU A 58 -21.47 6.30 19.18
CA LEU A 58 -22.10 5.24 19.98
C LEU A 58 -22.24 5.62 21.47
N GLN A 59 -21.51 6.64 21.94
CA GLN A 59 -21.41 6.98 23.36
C GLN A 59 -21.97 8.36 23.74
N ARG A 60 -22.40 9.17 22.77
CA ARG A 60 -22.97 10.51 23.00
C ARG A 60 -24.49 10.61 22.92
N SER A 61 -25.20 9.61 22.41
CA SER A 61 -26.67 9.60 22.41
C SER A 61 -27.22 8.41 23.19
N LYS A 62 -27.77 8.72 24.38
CA LYS A 62 -28.61 7.81 25.17
C LYS A 62 -30.04 7.68 24.63
N ASP A 63 -30.28 8.13 23.40
CA ASP A 63 -31.56 7.98 22.74
C ASP A 63 -31.50 6.75 21.83
N LEU A 64 -31.90 5.63 22.44
CA LEU A 64 -32.32 4.42 21.75
C LEU A 64 -33.31 4.82 20.65
N GLU A 65 -33.01 4.43 19.41
CA GLU A 65 -33.94 4.35 18.25
C GLU A 65 -33.83 5.42 17.13
N TYR A 66 -32.89 6.39 17.15
CA TYR A 66 -32.69 7.27 15.96
C TYR A 66 -31.26 7.73 15.61
N LEU A 67 -30.20 7.10 16.11
CA LEU A 67 -28.82 7.39 15.69
C LEU A 67 -28.03 6.08 15.55
N ILE A 68 -28.19 5.42 14.40
CA ILE A 68 -27.27 4.37 13.96
C ILE A 68 -26.04 5.10 13.44
N ASP A 69 -24.90 4.96 14.09
CA ASP A 69 -23.68 5.59 13.61
C ASP A 69 -23.06 4.74 12.48
N ASN A 70 -22.93 5.38 11.32
CA ASN A 70 -23.31 4.84 10.02
C ASN A 70 -22.12 4.48 9.10
N CYS A 71 -20.87 4.39 9.57
CA CYS A 71 -19.72 4.21 8.65
C CYS A 71 -19.20 2.76 8.59
N PHE A 72 -18.81 2.17 9.72
CA PHE A 72 -18.33 0.77 9.73
C PHE A 72 -19.43 -0.22 9.34
N ILE A 73 -20.64 -0.03 9.90
CA ILE A 73 -21.82 -0.82 9.54
C ILE A 73 -22.14 -0.61 8.05
N ASN A 74 -22.07 0.62 7.53
CA ASN A 74 -22.31 0.88 6.11
C ASN A 74 -21.29 0.17 5.21
N ARG A 75 -19.99 0.18 5.53
CA ARG A 75 -18.99 -0.60 4.78
C ARG A 75 -19.32 -2.10 4.78
N ILE A 76 -19.75 -2.65 5.92
CA ILE A 76 -20.18 -4.06 6.01
C ILE A 76 -21.43 -4.32 5.17
N LEU A 77 -22.44 -3.46 5.25
CA LEU A 77 -23.69 -3.57 4.50
C LEU A 77 -23.44 -3.47 2.99
N ILE A 78 -22.60 -2.52 2.54
CA ILE A 78 -22.19 -2.36 1.15
C ILE A 78 -21.47 -3.62 0.67
N LEU A 79 -20.54 -4.17 1.45
CA LEU A 79 -19.88 -5.44 1.11
C LEU A 79 -20.86 -6.61 1.03
N GLY A 80 -21.87 -6.65 1.90
CA GLY A 80 -22.96 -7.62 1.84
C GLY A 80 -23.78 -7.50 0.56
N LYS A 81 -24.19 -6.28 0.19
CA LYS A 81 -24.88 -5.99 -1.08
C LYS A 81 -24.04 -6.39 -2.29
N LEU A 82 -22.78 -5.96 -2.34
CA LEU A 82 -21.85 -6.32 -3.43
C LEU A 82 -21.63 -7.83 -3.53
N ASN A 83 -21.49 -8.53 -2.41
CA ASN A 83 -21.36 -9.98 -2.42
C ASN A 83 -22.61 -10.68 -2.98
N ASN A 84 -23.80 -10.16 -2.68
CA ASN A 84 -25.05 -10.66 -3.26
C ASN A 84 -25.14 -10.36 -4.76
N LEU A 85 -24.76 -9.16 -5.20
CA LEU A 85 -24.71 -8.80 -6.63
C LEU A 85 -23.75 -9.71 -7.41
N VAL A 86 -22.59 -10.06 -6.82
CA VAL A 86 -21.65 -11.02 -7.41
C VAL A 86 -22.27 -12.41 -7.53
N LYS A 87 -22.94 -12.90 -6.49
CA LYS A 87 -23.61 -14.21 -6.52
C LYS A 87 -24.73 -14.27 -7.54
N GLU A 88 -25.56 -13.23 -7.60
CA GLU A 88 -26.62 -13.09 -8.60
C GLU A 88 -26.04 -13.09 -10.01
N TRP A 89 -25.04 -12.25 -10.27
CA TRP A 89 -24.37 -12.17 -11.56
C TRP A 89 -23.76 -13.51 -11.99
N ILE A 90 -23.03 -14.21 -11.11
CA ILE A 90 -22.44 -15.51 -11.43
C ILE A 90 -23.52 -16.55 -11.73
N ARG A 91 -24.65 -16.52 -11.01
CA ARG A 91 -25.81 -17.38 -11.30
C ARG A 91 -26.39 -17.11 -12.69
N GLU A 92 -26.60 -15.86 -13.06
CA GLU A 92 -27.09 -15.46 -14.40
C GLU A 92 -26.13 -15.91 -15.52
N ILE A 93 -24.81 -15.77 -15.32
CA ILE A 93 -23.82 -16.29 -16.28
C ILE A 93 -23.90 -17.82 -16.37
N SER A 94 -24.11 -18.51 -15.25
CA SER A 94 -24.24 -19.97 -15.22
C SER A 94 -25.48 -20.47 -15.97
N GLU A 95 -26.60 -19.75 -15.84
CA GLU A 95 -27.85 -20.00 -16.57
C GLU A 95 -27.68 -19.74 -18.08
N SER A 96 -27.09 -18.61 -18.46
CA SER A 96 -26.86 -18.26 -19.88
C SER A 96 -25.92 -19.21 -20.61
N LYS A 97 -24.99 -19.86 -19.87
CA LYS A 97 -24.11 -20.92 -20.41
C LYS A 97 -24.75 -22.32 -20.35
N ASN A 98 -26.05 -22.41 -20.03
CA ASN A 98 -26.84 -23.65 -19.97
C ASN A 98 -26.19 -24.74 -19.09
N LEU A 99 -25.58 -24.36 -17.97
CA LEU A 99 -25.03 -25.33 -17.03
C LEU A 99 -26.15 -26.16 -16.37
N PRO A 100 -25.85 -27.38 -15.88
CA PRO A 100 -26.83 -28.18 -15.15
C PRO A 100 -27.37 -27.45 -13.92
N GLN A 101 -28.67 -27.58 -13.65
CA GLN A 101 -29.34 -26.92 -12.52
C GLN A 101 -28.65 -27.18 -11.17
N SER A 102 -28.14 -28.39 -10.97
CA SER A 102 -27.37 -28.76 -9.77
C SER A 102 -26.08 -27.95 -9.59
N VAL A 103 -25.45 -27.52 -10.68
CA VAL A 103 -24.28 -26.64 -10.65
C VAL A 103 -24.71 -25.21 -10.40
N ILE A 104 -25.77 -24.73 -11.07
CA ILE A 104 -26.30 -23.36 -10.91
C ILE A 104 -26.67 -23.08 -9.45
N GLU A 105 -27.31 -24.04 -8.77
CA GLU A 105 -27.71 -23.91 -7.37
C GLU A 105 -26.52 -23.82 -6.38
N ASN A 106 -25.35 -24.33 -6.78
CA ASN A 106 -24.17 -24.45 -5.93
C ASN A 106 -22.94 -23.68 -6.46
N VAL A 107 -23.12 -22.87 -7.50
CA VAL A 107 -22.00 -22.24 -8.21
C VAL A 107 -21.18 -21.29 -7.32
N GLY A 108 -21.86 -20.65 -6.37
CA GLY A 108 -21.26 -19.75 -5.40
C GLY A 108 -20.77 -18.45 -6.03
N GLY A 109 -19.62 -17.97 -5.54
CA GLY A 109 -19.04 -16.69 -5.89
C GLY A 109 -18.92 -15.80 -4.66
N LYS A 110 -17.81 -15.07 -4.55
CA LYS A 110 -17.48 -14.35 -3.31
C LYS A 110 -16.67 -13.09 -3.55
N ILE A 111 -16.96 -12.07 -2.74
CA ILE A 111 -16.11 -10.90 -2.57
C ILE A 111 -15.14 -11.14 -1.41
N PHE A 112 -13.85 -10.93 -1.67
CA PHE A 112 -12.81 -10.87 -0.65
C PHE A 112 -12.31 -9.43 -0.54
N THR A 113 -12.02 -8.95 0.66
CA THR A 113 -11.35 -7.66 0.84
C THR A 113 -9.86 -7.85 1.05
N PHE A 114 -9.08 -6.86 0.67
CA PHE A 114 -7.63 -6.82 0.94
C PHE A 114 -7.19 -5.40 1.31
N GLY A 115 -5.88 -5.16 1.36
CA GLY A 115 -5.35 -3.82 1.59
C GLY A 115 -5.67 -3.29 2.99
N SER A 116 -5.75 -1.96 3.12
CA SER A 116 -5.85 -1.34 4.45
C SER A 116 -7.15 -1.63 5.19
N TYR A 117 -8.26 -1.81 4.47
CA TYR A 117 -9.54 -2.15 5.08
C TYR A 117 -9.48 -3.54 5.72
N ARG A 118 -9.01 -4.56 4.98
CA ARG A 118 -8.84 -5.92 5.49
C ARG A 118 -7.83 -6.00 6.64
N LEU A 119 -6.74 -5.22 6.56
CA LEU A 119 -5.78 -5.12 7.67
C LEU A 119 -6.37 -4.44 8.91
N GLY A 120 -7.49 -3.72 8.80
CA GLY A 120 -8.08 -2.96 9.91
C GLY A 120 -7.26 -1.73 10.28
N VAL A 121 -6.67 -1.06 9.28
CA VAL A 121 -5.84 0.16 9.42
C VAL A 121 -6.22 1.25 8.40
N HIS A 122 -7.42 1.17 7.84
CA HIS A 122 -7.99 2.20 6.99
C HIS A 122 -8.33 3.44 7.82
N THR A 123 -8.25 4.61 7.18
CA THR A 123 -8.58 5.92 7.77
C THR A 123 -9.94 6.39 7.27
N LYS A 124 -10.49 7.45 7.86
CA LYS A 124 -11.70 8.10 7.33
C LYS A 124 -11.50 8.48 5.86
N GLY A 125 -12.49 8.16 5.02
CA GLY A 125 -12.45 8.41 3.58
C GLY A 125 -11.54 7.47 2.77
N ALA A 126 -10.95 6.43 3.38
CA ALA A 126 -10.21 5.43 2.62
C ALA A 126 -11.15 4.55 1.77
N ASP A 127 -10.64 4.12 0.63
CA ASP A 127 -11.25 3.17 -0.30
C ASP A 127 -11.34 1.75 0.28
N ILE A 128 -12.18 0.93 -0.35
CA ILE A 128 -12.23 -0.51 -0.12
C ILE A 128 -11.66 -1.24 -1.34
N ASP A 129 -10.54 -1.90 -1.12
CA ASP A 129 -9.95 -2.87 -2.03
C ASP A 129 -10.71 -4.20 -1.95
N ALA A 130 -11.38 -4.60 -3.03
CA ALA A 130 -12.17 -5.83 -3.12
C ALA A 130 -11.75 -6.71 -4.32
N LEU A 131 -11.89 -8.02 -4.16
CA LEU A 131 -11.63 -9.03 -5.18
C LEU A 131 -12.89 -9.87 -5.37
N CYS A 132 -13.46 -9.81 -6.57
CA CYS A 132 -14.48 -10.74 -7.03
C CYS A 132 -13.81 -12.04 -7.49
N VAL A 133 -14.14 -13.14 -6.79
CA VAL A 133 -13.68 -14.50 -7.11
C VAL A 133 -14.83 -15.29 -7.72
N ALA A 134 -14.62 -15.74 -8.95
CA ALA A 134 -15.62 -16.46 -9.74
C ALA A 134 -15.10 -17.82 -10.24
N PRO A 135 -16.01 -18.78 -10.52
CA PRO A 135 -15.66 -20.10 -11.06
C PRO A 135 -15.20 -20.03 -12.52
N ARG A 136 -14.66 -21.14 -13.03
CA ARG A 136 -13.93 -21.22 -14.29
C ARG A 136 -14.73 -20.78 -15.53
N HIS A 137 -16.04 -20.95 -15.52
CA HIS A 137 -16.89 -20.57 -16.66
C HIS A 137 -17.23 -19.09 -16.73
N VAL A 138 -16.84 -18.25 -15.76
CA VAL A 138 -17.11 -16.79 -15.80
C VAL A 138 -15.89 -16.06 -16.31
N ASP A 139 -15.94 -15.45 -17.49
CA ASP A 139 -14.79 -14.83 -18.14
C ASP A 139 -14.52 -13.40 -17.63
N ARG A 140 -13.29 -12.91 -17.83
CA ARG A 140 -12.94 -11.51 -17.49
C ARG A 140 -13.74 -10.51 -18.32
N SER A 141 -14.04 -10.84 -19.57
CA SER A 141 -14.94 -10.04 -20.41
C SER A 141 -16.33 -9.93 -19.79
N ASP A 142 -16.84 -10.99 -19.15
CA ASP A 142 -18.14 -10.98 -18.48
C ASP A 142 -18.13 -9.97 -17.32
N PHE A 143 -17.01 -9.88 -16.58
CA PHE A 143 -16.82 -8.91 -15.49
C PHE A 143 -16.84 -7.45 -15.99
N PHE A 144 -16.19 -7.15 -17.11
CA PHE A 144 -16.17 -5.78 -17.67
C PHE A 144 -17.38 -5.43 -18.54
N THR A 145 -18.26 -6.39 -18.81
CA THR A 145 -19.51 -6.18 -19.57
C THR A 145 -20.73 -6.37 -18.66
N SER A 146 -21.20 -7.60 -18.49
CA SER A 146 -22.41 -7.92 -17.74
C SER A 146 -22.38 -7.48 -16.26
N PHE A 147 -21.27 -7.67 -15.53
CA PHE A 147 -21.18 -7.19 -14.14
C PHE A 147 -21.09 -5.66 -14.06
N TYR A 148 -20.34 -5.04 -14.97
CA TYR A 148 -20.26 -3.59 -15.10
C TYR A 148 -21.65 -2.98 -15.34
N ASP A 149 -22.43 -3.53 -16.28
CA ASP A 149 -23.80 -3.09 -16.56
C ASP A 149 -24.74 -3.33 -15.38
N LYS A 150 -24.58 -4.46 -14.66
CA LYS A 150 -25.34 -4.71 -13.42
C LYS A 150 -25.07 -3.67 -12.34
N LEU A 151 -23.80 -3.27 -12.13
CA LEU A 151 -23.42 -2.20 -11.21
C LEU A 151 -24.00 -0.85 -11.65
N LYS A 152 -23.98 -0.56 -12.95
CA LYS A 152 -24.50 0.69 -13.53
C LYS A 152 -25.99 0.92 -13.25
N LEU A 153 -26.75 -0.16 -13.05
CA LEU A 153 -28.20 -0.11 -12.79
C LEU A 153 -28.54 0.06 -11.29
N GLN A 154 -27.56 0.00 -10.38
CA GLN A 154 -27.80 0.19 -8.95
C GLN A 154 -27.90 1.69 -8.64
N GLU A 155 -28.89 2.09 -7.82
CA GLU A 155 -29.12 3.50 -7.50
C GLU A 155 -27.97 4.11 -6.67
N GLU A 156 -27.37 3.27 -5.82
CA GLU A 156 -26.28 3.57 -4.90
C GLU A 156 -24.94 3.82 -5.61
N VAL A 157 -24.80 3.37 -6.87
CA VAL A 157 -23.56 3.44 -7.63
C VAL A 157 -23.43 4.79 -8.34
N LYS A 158 -22.29 5.45 -8.12
CA LYS A 158 -21.82 6.67 -8.78
C LYS A 158 -20.39 6.46 -9.28
N ASP A 159 -19.95 7.35 -10.18
CA ASP A 159 -18.57 7.43 -10.68
C ASP A 159 -17.99 6.09 -11.19
N LEU A 160 -18.86 5.24 -11.74
CA LEU A 160 -18.50 3.93 -12.25
C LEU A 160 -17.57 4.09 -13.46
N ARG A 161 -16.38 3.51 -13.37
CA ARG A 161 -15.36 3.52 -14.42
C ARG A 161 -14.59 2.20 -14.44
N ALA A 162 -14.28 1.71 -15.62
CA ALA A 162 -13.48 0.50 -15.82
C ALA A 162 -12.08 0.86 -16.34
N VAL A 163 -11.05 0.17 -15.83
CA VAL A 163 -9.67 0.26 -16.32
C VAL A 163 -9.18 -1.16 -16.63
N GLU A 164 -9.60 -1.68 -17.78
CA GLU A 164 -9.30 -3.06 -18.19
C GLU A 164 -7.82 -3.27 -18.57
N GLU A 165 -7.19 -2.24 -19.15
CA GLU A 165 -5.80 -2.28 -19.64
C GLU A 165 -4.75 -1.99 -18.56
N ALA A 166 -5.16 -1.86 -17.29
CA ALA A 166 -4.23 -1.67 -16.18
C ALA A 166 -3.38 -2.92 -15.92
N PHE A 167 -2.25 -2.75 -15.22
CA PHE A 167 -1.40 -3.86 -14.80
C PHE A 167 -2.17 -4.93 -14.00
N VAL A 168 -3.13 -4.47 -13.19
CA VAL A 168 -4.19 -5.27 -12.57
C VAL A 168 -5.53 -4.66 -12.99
N PRO A 169 -6.31 -5.33 -13.86
CA PRO A 169 -7.60 -4.81 -14.33
C PRO A 169 -8.58 -4.58 -13.17
N VAL A 170 -9.26 -3.43 -13.16
CA VAL A 170 -10.11 -2.97 -12.04
C VAL A 170 -11.35 -2.23 -12.52
N ILE A 171 -12.47 -2.42 -11.82
CA ILE A 171 -13.63 -1.53 -11.86
C ILE A 171 -13.58 -0.65 -10.62
N LYS A 172 -13.66 0.67 -10.81
CA LYS A 172 -13.73 1.64 -9.72
C LYS A 172 -15.13 2.27 -9.68
N LEU A 173 -15.67 2.46 -8.50
CA LEU A 173 -16.95 3.10 -8.30
C LEU A 173 -17.02 3.80 -6.94
N CYS A 174 -18.01 4.65 -6.78
CA CYS A 174 -18.46 5.16 -5.50
C CYS A 174 -19.81 4.51 -5.17
N PHE A 175 -19.89 3.72 -4.11
CA PHE A 175 -21.11 3.04 -3.67
C PHE A 175 -21.56 3.66 -2.34
N ASP A 176 -22.72 4.33 -2.31
CA ASP A 176 -23.23 5.06 -1.13
C ASP A 176 -22.18 5.99 -0.48
N GLY A 177 -21.40 6.69 -1.32
CA GLY A 177 -20.36 7.63 -0.89
C GLY A 177 -19.00 7.00 -0.55
N ILE A 178 -18.84 5.68 -0.71
CA ILE A 178 -17.60 4.96 -0.43
C ILE A 178 -16.92 4.54 -1.74
N GLU A 179 -15.66 4.94 -1.92
CA GLU A 179 -14.86 4.49 -3.06
C GLU A 179 -14.51 3.00 -2.93
N ILE A 180 -14.72 2.24 -4.00
CA ILE A 180 -14.47 0.80 -4.06
C ILE A 180 -13.72 0.47 -5.34
N ASP A 181 -12.60 -0.23 -5.18
CA ASP A 181 -11.80 -0.79 -6.27
C ASP A 181 -12.05 -2.31 -6.31
N ILE A 182 -12.77 -2.78 -7.33
CA ILE A 182 -13.11 -4.20 -7.50
C ILE A 182 -12.20 -4.84 -8.55
N LEU A 183 -11.35 -5.74 -8.11
CA LEU A 183 -10.55 -6.64 -8.94
C LEU A 183 -11.34 -7.89 -9.29
N PHE A 184 -10.88 -8.60 -10.33
CA PHE A 184 -11.47 -9.88 -10.73
C PHE A 184 -10.43 -10.99 -10.87
N ALA A 185 -10.75 -12.15 -10.29
CA ALA A 185 -10.04 -13.41 -10.49
C ALA A 185 -11.00 -14.57 -10.77
N ARG A 186 -10.68 -15.30 -11.83
CA ARG A 186 -11.36 -16.53 -12.20
C ARG A 186 -10.50 -17.73 -11.81
N LEU A 187 -11.03 -18.61 -10.95
CA LEU A 187 -10.32 -19.81 -10.50
C LEU A 187 -10.58 -21.01 -11.42
N ALA A 188 -9.69 -22.00 -11.36
CA ALA A 188 -9.86 -23.29 -12.04
C ALA A 188 -10.78 -24.25 -11.26
N LEU A 189 -11.89 -23.72 -10.73
CA LEU A 189 -12.89 -24.44 -9.94
C LEU A 189 -14.25 -24.34 -10.62
N GLN A 190 -15.06 -25.41 -10.55
CA GLN A 190 -16.43 -25.40 -11.07
C GLN A 190 -17.39 -24.61 -10.18
N THR A 191 -17.15 -24.65 -8.86
CA THR A 191 -17.91 -23.93 -7.83
C THR A 191 -16.95 -23.19 -6.90
N ILE A 192 -17.41 -22.11 -6.28
CA ILE A 192 -16.62 -21.35 -5.29
C ILE A 192 -17.21 -21.62 -3.90
N PRO A 193 -16.51 -22.38 -3.04
CA PRO A 193 -17.00 -22.70 -1.70
C PRO A 193 -16.87 -21.49 -0.76
N GLU A 194 -17.74 -21.42 0.27
CA GLU A 194 -17.75 -20.30 1.22
C GLU A 194 -16.52 -20.24 2.12
N ASP A 195 -15.92 -21.39 2.42
CA ASP A 195 -14.71 -21.56 3.23
C ASP A 195 -13.41 -21.54 2.39
N LEU A 196 -13.49 -21.13 1.11
CA LEU A 196 -12.33 -21.01 0.23
C LEU A 196 -11.22 -20.14 0.85
N ASP A 197 -10.04 -20.73 1.03
CA ASP A 197 -8.83 -20.05 1.44
C ASP A 197 -7.93 -19.77 0.24
N LEU A 198 -7.75 -18.47 -0.07
CA LEU A 198 -6.97 -18.05 -1.24
C LEU A 198 -5.46 -18.25 -1.08
N ARG A 199 -4.97 -18.60 0.13
CA ARG A 199 -3.54 -18.84 0.38
C ARG A 199 -3.01 -20.11 -0.26
N ASP A 200 -3.87 -21.07 -0.59
CA ASP A 200 -3.44 -22.30 -1.26
C ASP A 200 -2.81 -22.00 -2.63
N ASP A 201 -1.52 -22.27 -2.78
CA ASP A 201 -0.76 -22.12 -4.02
C ASP A 201 -1.33 -22.95 -5.18
N SER A 202 -2.06 -24.04 -4.88
CA SER A 202 -2.69 -24.87 -5.88
C SER A 202 -3.71 -24.11 -6.73
N LEU A 203 -4.33 -23.08 -6.17
CA LEU A 203 -5.30 -22.21 -6.85
C LEU A 203 -4.68 -21.41 -7.98
N LEU A 204 -3.36 -21.20 -7.99
CA LEU A 204 -2.64 -20.44 -9.02
C LEU A 204 -2.34 -21.28 -10.27
N LYS A 205 -2.56 -22.60 -10.23
CA LYS A 205 -2.31 -23.51 -11.35
C LYS A 205 -3.12 -23.12 -12.58
N ASN A 206 -2.43 -22.95 -13.72
CA ASN A 206 -3.03 -22.69 -15.03
C ASN A 206 -3.94 -21.44 -15.07
N LEU A 207 -3.63 -20.43 -14.25
CA LEU A 207 -4.30 -19.13 -14.29
C LEU A 207 -3.58 -18.16 -15.22
N ASP A 208 -4.37 -17.29 -15.87
CA ASP A 208 -3.85 -16.12 -16.58
C ASP A 208 -3.11 -15.21 -15.59
N ILE A 209 -2.00 -14.61 -16.03
CA ILE A 209 -1.15 -13.76 -15.19
C ILE A 209 -1.92 -12.61 -14.53
N ARG A 210 -2.96 -12.08 -15.17
CA ARG A 210 -3.83 -11.03 -14.59
C ARG A 210 -4.66 -11.58 -13.43
N CYS A 211 -5.14 -12.82 -13.47
CA CYS A 211 -5.81 -13.44 -12.33
C CYS A 211 -4.85 -13.63 -11.15
N ILE A 212 -3.62 -14.06 -11.42
CA ILE A 212 -2.57 -14.25 -10.39
C ILE A 212 -2.27 -12.91 -9.72
N ARG A 213 -2.09 -11.84 -10.50
CA ARG A 213 -1.90 -10.47 -9.97
C ARG A 213 -3.07 -10.01 -9.12
N SER A 214 -4.31 -10.25 -9.55
CA SER A 214 -5.51 -9.91 -8.76
C SER A 214 -5.59 -10.67 -7.43
N LEU A 215 -5.24 -11.97 -7.42
CA LEU A 215 -5.24 -12.80 -6.21
C LEU A 215 -4.18 -12.38 -5.19
N ASN A 216 -3.05 -11.87 -5.65
CA ASN A 216 -1.92 -11.52 -4.80
C ASN A 216 -2.29 -10.46 -3.74
N GLY A 217 -3.21 -9.53 -4.02
CA GLY A 217 -3.65 -8.54 -3.03
C GLY A 217 -4.21 -9.20 -1.76
N CYS A 218 -5.17 -10.11 -1.93
CA CYS A 218 -5.75 -10.89 -0.83
C CYS A 218 -4.73 -11.80 -0.16
N ARG A 219 -3.98 -12.57 -0.95
CA ARG A 219 -3.00 -13.55 -0.44
C ARG A 219 -1.94 -12.88 0.43
N VAL A 220 -1.37 -11.76 -0.03
CA VAL A 220 -0.37 -11.00 0.75
C VAL A 220 -0.96 -10.45 2.03
N THR A 221 -2.17 -9.90 1.96
CA THR A 221 -2.82 -9.29 3.14
C THR A 221 -3.10 -10.33 4.22
N ASP A 222 -3.66 -11.48 3.84
CA ASP A 222 -3.95 -12.55 4.80
C ASP A 222 -2.65 -13.21 5.31
N GLU A 223 -1.61 -13.38 4.49
CA GLU A 223 -0.30 -13.85 4.96
C GLU A 223 0.30 -12.92 6.02
N ILE A 224 0.27 -11.58 5.81
CA ILE A 224 0.76 -10.62 6.81
C ILE A 224 0.06 -10.81 8.16
N LEU A 225 -1.26 -10.98 8.17
CA LEU A 225 -2.04 -11.18 9.40
C LEU A 225 -1.70 -12.49 10.12
N HIS A 226 -1.26 -13.52 9.38
CA HIS A 226 -0.82 -14.80 9.95
C HIS A 226 0.67 -14.82 10.31
N LEU A 227 1.42 -13.77 9.97
CA LEU A 227 2.88 -13.68 10.18
C LEU A 227 3.26 -12.71 11.30
N VAL A 228 2.27 -12.15 12.00
CA VAL A 228 2.48 -11.28 13.17
C VAL A 228 2.03 -11.98 14.46
N PRO A 229 2.78 -11.81 15.58
CA PRO A 229 2.46 -12.46 16.84
C PRO A 229 1.24 -11.87 17.56
N ASN A 230 0.95 -10.58 17.33
CA ASN A 230 -0.22 -9.90 17.90
C ASN A 230 -0.77 -8.90 16.87
N ILE A 231 -2.00 -9.15 16.39
CA ILE A 231 -2.63 -8.37 15.32
C ILE A 231 -2.97 -6.95 15.78
N ASP A 232 -3.41 -6.75 17.02
CA ASP A 232 -3.84 -5.43 17.50
C ASP A 232 -2.65 -4.49 17.71
N ASN A 233 -1.55 -5.00 18.29
CA ASN A 233 -0.30 -4.26 18.39
C ASN A 233 0.26 -3.91 17.01
N PHE A 234 0.18 -4.83 16.05
CA PHE A 234 0.54 -4.59 14.65
C PHE A 234 -0.31 -3.46 14.04
N ARG A 235 -1.63 -3.51 14.19
CA ARG A 235 -2.56 -2.51 13.63
C ARG A 235 -2.29 -1.11 14.17
N LEU A 236 -2.18 -0.96 15.49
CA LEU A 236 -1.93 0.35 16.10
C LEU A 236 -0.57 0.92 15.69
N THR A 237 0.47 0.08 15.65
CA THR A 237 1.81 0.47 15.14
C THR A 237 1.72 0.90 13.68
N LEU A 238 1.04 0.14 12.83
CA LEU A 238 0.89 0.44 11.42
C LEU A 238 0.11 1.75 11.18
N ARG A 239 -0.93 2.04 11.97
CA ARG A 239 -1.63 3.33 11.92
C ARG A 239 -0.68 4.50 12.19
N ALA A 240 0.15 4.40 13.23
CA ALA A 240 1.16 5.41 13.56
C ALA A 240 2.19 5.59 12.43
N ILE A 241 2.75 4.50 11.90
CA ILE A 241 3.75 4.56 10.82
C ILE A 241 3.16 5.10 9.52
N LYS A 242 1.91 4.74 9.16
CA LYS A 242 1.24 5.29 7.98
C LYS A 242 1.02 6.80 8.09
N LEU A 243 0.58 7.27 9.26
CA LEU A 243 0.44 8.71 9.52
C LEU A 243 1.79 9.42 9.41
N TRP A 244 2.80 8.92 10.14
CA TRP A 244 4.16 9.46 10.10
C TRP A 244 4.69 9.56 8.66
N ALA A 245 4.63 8.49 7.89
CA ALA A 245 5.13 8.45 6.51
C ALA A 245 4.41 9.44 5.58
N LYS A 246 3.08 9.61 5.74
CA LYS A 246 2.32 10.63 5.01
C LYS A 246 2.75 12.04 5.40
N ARG A 247 2.89 12.33 6.70
CA ARG A 247 3.29 13.65 7.23
C ARG A 247 4.73 14.04 6.85
N HIS A 248 5.59 13.04 6.64
CA HIS A 248 7.00 13.23 6.26
C HIS A 248 7.23 13.12 4.74
N ASN A 249 6.17 13.10 3.93
CA ASN A 249 6.22 13.12 2.46
C ASN A 249 6.95 11.90 1.84
N ILE A 250 6.83 10.72 2.45
CA ILE A 250 7.49 9.48 1.99
C ILE A 250 6.49 8.32 1.81
N TYR A 251 5.24 8.64 1.48
CA TYR A 251 4.18 7.65 1.22
C TYR A 251 3.67 7.78 -0.22
N SER A 252 4.29 7.05 -1.16
CA SER A 252 3.79 6.87 -2.54
C SER A 252 4.63 5.85 -3.31
N ASN A 253 4.05 4.69 -3.64
CA ASN A 253 4.74 3.70 -4.47
C ASN A 253 4.99 4.19 -5.91
N ILE A 254 4.06 4.98 -6.46
CA ILE A 254 4.15 5.50 -7.82
C ILE A 254 5.37 6.41 -7.98
N LEU A 255 5.70 7.18 -6.94
CA LEU A 255 6.80 8.13 -6.93
C LEU A 255 8.11 7.57 -6.36
N GLY A 256 8.17 6.25 -6.14
CA GLY A 256 9.39 5.57 -5.70
C GLY A 256 9.62 5.58 -4.19
N PHE A 257 8.61 5.93 -3.40
CA PHE A 257 8.58 5.69 -1.96
C PHE A 257 7.82 4.40 -1.64
N LEU A 258 7.49 4.18 -0.37
CA LEU A 258 6.74 3.00 0.07
C LEU A 258 5.23 3.24 -0.03
N GLY A 259 4.52 2.24 -0.55
CA GLY A 259 3.05 2.14 -0.48
C GLY A 259 2.57 1.42 0.79
N GLY A 260 1.26 1.29 0.95
CA GLY A 260 0.64 0.74 2.15
C GLY A 260 1.08 -0.68 2.51
N VAL A 261 1.17 -1.57 1.51
CA VAL A 261 1.61 -2.97 1.72
C VAL A 261 3.08 -3.02 2.15
N SER A 262 3.95 -2.21 1.56
CA SER A 262 5.36 -2.15 1.93
C SER A 262 5.55 -1.70 3.38
N TRP A 263 4.82 -0.66 3.81
CA TRP A 263 4.81 -0.22 5.22
C TRP A 263 4.26 -1.31 6.16
N ALA A 264 3.19 -2.00 5.76
CA ALA A 264 2.64 -3.12 6.53
C ALA A 264 3.68 -4.23 6.73
N MET A 265 4.45 -4.58 5.70
CA MET A 265 5.49 -5.60 5.81
C MET A 265 6.66 -5.16 6.69
N LEU A 266 7.11 -3.90 6.61
CA LEU A 266 8.13 -3.40 7.54
C LEU A 266 7.66 -3.46 9.00
N VAL A 267 6.43 -3.03 9.26
CA VAL A 267 5.85 -3.09 10.62
C VAL A 267 5.68 -4.54 11.08
N ALA A 268 5.19 -5.44 10.23
CA ALA A 268 5.08 -6.85 10.52
C ALA A 268 6.45 -7.46 10.89
N ARG A 269 7.51 -7.10 10.17
CA ARG A 269 8.87 -7.55 10.48
C ARG A 269 9.33 -7.06 11.85
N THR A 270 9.04 -5.82 12.22
CA THR A 270 9.31 -5.32 13.57
C THR A 270 8.56 -6.11 14.63
N CYS A 271 7.28 -6.41 14.40
CA CYS A 271 6.48 -7.22 15.33
C CYS A 271 7.06 -8.64 15.52
N GLN A 272 7.58 -9.27 14.46
CA GLN A 272 8.25 -10.57 14.56
C GLN A 272 9.50 -10.52 15.45
N LEU A 273 10.24 -9.41 15.41
CA LEU A 273 11.48 -9.22 16.18
C LEU A 273 11.21 -8.90 17.66
N TYR A 274 10.01 -8.39 18.00
CA TYR A 274 9.61 -7.97 19.34
C TYR A 274 8.19 -8.48 19.68
N PRO A 275 7.99 -9.80 19.79
CA PRO A 275 6.65 -10.40 19.77
C PRO A 275 5.76 -10.03 20.96
N ASN A 276 6.35 -9.66 22.10
CA ASN A 276 5.63 -9.31 23.32
C ASN A 276 5.51 -7.78 23.53
N ALA A 277 6.07 -6.96 22.63
CA ALA A 277 6.03 -5.51 22.77
C ALA A 277 4.68 -4.92 22.32
N ILE A 278 4.33 -3.75 22.88
CA ILE A 278 3.14 -2.96 22.51
C ILE A 278 3.52 -1.77 21.63
N ALA A 279 2.51 -1.10 21.07
CA ALA A 279 2.69 -0.14 19.97
C ALA A 279 3.71 0.98 20.25
N SER A 280 3.75 1.57 21.46
CA SER A 280 4.73 2.61 21.79
C SER A 280 6.18 2.13 21.58
N THR A 281 6.48 0.93 22.08
CA THR A 281 7.78 0.29 21.92
C THR A 281 8.01 -0.15 20.47
N LEU A 282 7.00 -0.72 19.81
CA LEU A 282 7.12 -1.18 18.42
C LEU A 282 7.41 -0.02 17.45
N VAL A 283 6.80 1.15 17.63
CA VAL A 283 7.09 2.35 16.82
C VAL A 283 8.55 2.79 17.01
N HIS A 284 9.07 2.81 18.24
CA HIS A 284 10.50 3.07 18.49
C HIS A 284 11.41 2.03 17.82
N LYS A 285 11.10 0.75 18.03
CA LYS A 285 11.89 -0.36 17.47
C LYS A 285 11.86 -0.40 15.95
N PHE A 286 10.77 0.04 15.34
CA PHE A 286 10.68 0.19 13.89
C PHE A 286 11.78 1.13 13.37
N PHE A 287 11.90 2.32 13.94
CA PHE A 287 12.96 3.26 13.55
C PHE A 287 14.34 2.74 13.89
N LEU A 288 14.52 2.10 15.03
CA LEU A 288 15.81 1.51 15.42
C LEU A 288 16.28 0.46 14.40
N VAL A 289 15.39 -0.45 13.99
CA VAL A 289 15.70 -1.52 13.04
C VAL A 289 15.98 -0.93 11.66
N PHE A 290 15.09 -0.10 11.12
CA PHE A 290 15.20 0.33 9.71
C PHE A 290 16.15 1.50 9.46
N SER A 291 16.49 2.30 10.48
CA SER A 291 17.59 3.27 10.38
C SER A 291 18.97 2.63 10.33
N LYS A 292 19.08 1.38 10.84
CA LYS A 292 20.33 0.59 10.89
C LYS A 292 20.31 -0.60 9.92
N TRP A 293 19.24 -0.77 9.15
CA TRP A 293 19.12 -1.87 8.21
C TRP A 293 20.14 -1.72 7.08
N GLU A 294 20.91 -2.77 6.84
CA GLU A 294 21.97 -2.79 5.84
C GLU A 294 21.39 -3.06 4.44
N TRP A 295 20.83 -2.03 3.82
CA TRP A 295 20.34 -2.11 2.44
C TRP A 295 21.50 -2.41 1.46
N PRO A 296 21.34 -3.31 0.48
CA PRO A 296 20.08 -3.84 -0.05
C PRO A 296 19.66 -5.23 0.49
N ASN A 297 20.06 -5.62 1.71
CA ASN A 297 19.56 -6.88 2.29
C ASN A 297 18.01 -6.88 2.33
N PRO A 298 17.34 -7.95 1.87
CA PRO A 298 15.88 -7.95 1.74
C PRO A 298 15.15 -8.10 3.06
N VAL A 299 14.04 -7.40 3.19
CA VAL A 299 13.09 -7.64 4.29
C VAL A 299 12.17 -8.80 3.89
N LEU A 300 12.29 -9.91 4.62
CA LEU A 300 11.49 -11.14 4.44
C LEU A 300 10.64 -11.41 5.68
N LEU A 301 9.37 -11.77 5.50
CA LEU A 301 8.47 -12.14 6.60
C LEU A 301 8.40 -13.65 6.85
N LYS A 302 8.69 -14.47 5.85
CA LYS A 302 8.78 -15.93 5.93
C LYS A 302 9.85 -16.44 4.97
N GLN A 303 10.26 -17.69 5.14
CA GLN A 303 11.12 -18.34 4.15
C GLN A 303 10.33 -18.48 2.83
N PRO A 304 10.91 -18.11 1.68
CA PRO A 304 10.26 -18.33 0.39
C PRO A 304 10.16 -19.84 0.14
N GLU A 305 8.98 -20.28 -0.23
CA GLU A 305 8.72 -21.67 -0.62
C GLU A 305 8.97 -21.84 -2.13
N GLU A 306 9.66 -22.90 -2.52
CA GLU A 306 9.82 -23.26 -3.92
C GLU A 306 8.51 -23.89 -4.44
N CYS A 307 8.00 -23.37 -5.56
CA CYS A 307 6.77 -23.85 -6.17
C CYS A 307 6.93 -24.01 -7.69
N ASN A 308 6.43 -25.13 -8.22
CA ASN A 308 6.68 -25.59 -9.59
C ASN A 308 5.83 -24.88 -10.66
N LEU A 309 5.25 -23.71 -10.38
CA LEU A 309 4.35 -23.01 -11.32
C LEU A 309 5.07 -22.09 -12.31
N ASN A 310 6.41 -22.05 -12.27
CA ASN A 310 7.27 -21.25 -13.17
C ASN A 310 6.82 -19.78 -13.30
N LEU A 311 6.28 -19.22 -12.21
CA LEU A 311 5.92 -17.81 -12.13
C LEU A 311 7.15 -16.96 -11.81
N PRO A 312 7.18 -15.68 -12.21
CA PRO A 312 8.26 -14.78 -11.83
C PRO A 312 8.33 -14.68 -10.30
N VAL A 313 9.44 -15.09 -9.71
CA VAL A 313 9.74 -14.95 -8.28
C VAL A 313 10.95 -14.04 -8.14
N TRP A 314 10.90 -13.10 -7.20
CA TRP A 314 12.06 -12.28 -6.87
C TRP A 314 13.15 -13.16 -6.26
N ASP A 315 14.27 -13.29 -6.97
CA ASP A 315 15.45 -13.99 -6.46
C ASP A 315 16.72 -13.45 -7.14
N PRO A 316 17.51 -12.62 -6.43
CA PRO A 316 18.71 -12.01 -6.98
C PRO A 316 19.82 -13.02 -7.31
N ARG A 317 19.75 -14.27 -6.83
CA ARG A 317 20.74 -15.32 -7.16
C ARG A 317 20.58 -15.75 -8.62
N VAL A 318 19.33 -15.92 -9.08
CA VAL A 318 19.00 -16.45 -10.42
C VAL A 318 18.61 -15.37 -11.42
N ASN A 319 18.05 -14.24 -10.97
CA ASN A 319 17.64 -13.14 -11.84
C ASN A 319 18.57 -11.92 -11.65
N PRO A 320 19.42 -11.59 -12.64
CA PRO A 320 20.31 -10.43 -12.56
C PRO A 320 19.59 -9.10 -12.37
N SER A 321 18.37 -8.93 -12.89
CA SER A 321 17.60 -7.69 -12.74
C SER A 321 17.29 -7.39 -11.27
N ASP A 322 17.04 -8.43 -10.48
CA ASP A 322 16.67 -8.30 -9.07
C ASP A 322 17.83 -7.82 -8.18
N ARG A 323 19.08 -7.97 -8.64
CA ARG A 323 20.30 -7.53 -7.93
C ARG A 323 20.42 -6.01 -7.84
N TYR A 324 19.74 -5.28 -8.71
CA TYR A 324 19.79 -3.82 -8.75
C TYR A 324 18.75 -3.15 -7.84
N HIS A 325 17.90 -3.94 -7.16
CA HIS A 325 16.91 -3.39 -6.24
C HIS A 325 17.57 -2.81 -4.99
N LEU A 326 17.28 -1.53 -4.70
CA LEU A 326 18.02 -0.75 -3.70
C LEU A 326 17.51 -0.90 -2.26
N MET A 327 16.23 -1.22 -2.10
CA MET A 327 15.55 -1.36 -0.80
C MET A 327 14.48 -2.47 -0.88
N PRO A 328 14.86 -3.74 -1.09
CA PRO A 328 13.91 -4.81 -1.38
C PRO A 328 13.06 -5.20 -0.15
N ILE A 329 11.73 -5.16 -0.32
CA ILE A 329 10.75 -5.61 0.68
C ILE A 329 9.86 -6.62 -0.01
N ILE A 330 9.92 -7.88 0.42
CA ILE A 330 9.41 -8.99 -0.38
C ILE A 330 8.07 -9.47 0.14
N THR A 331 7.10 -9.60 -0.78
CA THR A 331 5.77 -10.11 -0.46
C THR A 331 5.84 -11.56 0.00
N PRO A 332 5.13 -11.94 1.09
CA PRO A 332 5.24 -13.28 1.68
C PRO A 332 4.55 -14.38 0.86
N ALA A 333 3.49 -14.05 0.13
CA ALA A 333 2.73 -15.01 -0.67
C ALA A 333 3.46 -15.35 -1.98
N TYR A 334 3.42 -16.62 -2.39
CA TYR A 334 3.88 -17.03 -3.72
C TYR A 334 2.95 -16.48 -4.82
N PRO A 335 3.50 -16.04 -5.97
CA PRO A 335 4.91 -15.83 -6.24
C PRO A 335 5.43 -14.55 -5.57
N GLN A 336 6.52 -14.66 -4.81
CA GLN A 336 7.09 -13.56 -4.05
C GLN A 336 7.65 -12.49 -5.00
N GLN A 337 7.36 -11.23 -4.74
CA GLN A 337 7.80 -10.09 -5.53
C GLN A 337 8.36 -8.99 -4.63
N ASN A 338 9.24 -8.16 -5.19
CA ASN A 338 9.69 -6.95 -4.51
C ASN A 338 8.59 -5.88 -4.58
N SER A 339 8.02 -5.47 -3.44
CA SER A 339 6.98 -4.43 -3.39
C SER A 339 7.52 -3.00 -3.54
N THR A 340 8.84 -2.84 -3.57
CA THR A 340 9.54 -1.54 -3.58
C THR A 340 10.56 -1.44 -4.72
N TYR A 341 10.32 -2.12 -5.84
CA TYR A 341 11.17 -2.03 -7.04
C TYR A 341 11.25 -0.61 -7.62
N ASN A 342 10.30 0.27 -7.27
CA ASN A 342 10.30 1.66 -7.72
C ASN A 342 11.27 2.58 -6.97
N VAL A 343 11.84 2.13 -5.85
CA VAL A 343 12.76 2.92 -5.01
C VAL A 343 14.04 3.23 -5.78
N SER A 344 14.39 4.52 -5.82
CA SER A 344 15.60 5.05 -6.46
C SER A 344 16.67 5.40 -5.42
N VAL A 345 17.82 5.90 -5.87
CA VAL A 345 18.90 6.34 -4.96
C VAL A 345 18.42 7.51 -4.09
N SER A 346 17.73 8.48 -4.69
CA SER A 346 17.20 9.66 -4.01
C SER A 346 16.16 9.28 -2.97
N THR A 347 15.15 8.48 -3.33
CA THR A 347 14.07 8.15 -2.40
C THR A 347 14.55 7.26 -1.26
N ARG A 348 15.47 6.32 -1.52
CA ARG A 348 16.14 5.56 -0.45
C ARG A 348 16.89 6.47 0.51
N MET A 349 17.66 7.44 -0.01
CA MET A 349 18.42 8.37 0.82
C MET A 349 17.50 9.21 1.72
N VAL A 350 16.40 9.72 1.16
CA VAL A 350 15.37 10.44 1.92
C VAL A 350 14.81 9.56 3.03
N MET A 351 14.34 8.35 2.71
CA MET A 351 13.72 7.48 3.72
C MET A 351 14.69 7.03 4.82
N VAL A 352 15.95 6.75 4.50
CA VAL A 352 16.98 6.41 5.49
C VAL A 352 17.20 7.56 6.47
N GLU A 353 17.21 8.80 5.98
CA GLU A 353 17.33 9.98 6.84
C GLU A 353 16.07 10.18 7.70
N GLU A 354 14.88 10.03 7.14
CA GLU A 354 13.62 10.09 7.89
C GLU A 354 13.55 9.00 8.98
N PHE A 355 14.07 7.80 8.75
CA PHE A 355 14.17 6.77 9.81
C PHE A 355 15.09 7.17 10.96
N LYS A 356 16.21 7.86 10.67
CA LYS A 356 17.12 8.35 11.72
C LYS A 356 16.47 9.46 12.54
N GLN A 357 15.76 10.38 11.89
CA GLN A 357 15.02 11.44 12.59
C GLN A 357 13.89 10.86 13.44
N GLY A 358 13.13 9.89 12.91
CA GLY A 358 12.13 9.15 13.67
C GLY A 358 12.70 8.44 14.90
N LEU A 359 13.90 7.84 14.78
CA LEU A 359 14.59 7.24 15.92
C LEU A 359 14.94 8.29 16.98
N ALA A 360 15.54 9.42 16.59
CA ALA A 360 15.90 10.48 17.53
C ALA A 360 14.67 11.04 18.27
N ILE A 361 13.56 11.29 17.56
CA ILE A 361 12.31 11.77 18.17
C ILE A 361 11.74 10.72 19.14
N THR A 362 11.72 9.44 18.73
CA THR A 362 11.18 8.39 19.60
C THR A 362 12.08 8.09 20.81
N ASP A 363 13.40 8.25 20.70
CA ASP A 363 14.31 8.22 21.86
C ASP A 363 13.97 9.33 22.86
N GLU A 364 13.71 10.55 22.38
CA GLU A 364 13.26 11.66 23.25
C GLU A 364 11.92 11.38 23.92
N ILE A 365 10.95 10.79 23.19
CA ILE A 365 9.64 10.42 23.73
C ILE A 365 9.78 9.37 24.84
N LEU A 366 10.59 8.32 24.62
CA LEU A 366 10.83 7.28 25.64
C LEU A 366 11.52 7.83 26.90
N LEU A 367 12.30 8.90 26.77
CA LEU A 367 12.93 9.63 27.88
C LEU A 367 12.05 10.75 28.47
N SER A 368 10.78 10.85 28.04
CA SER A 368 9.84 11.91 28.44
C SER A 368 10.35 13.34 28.17
N LYS A 369 11.14 13.52 27.11
CA LYS A 369 11.68 14.82 26.65
C LYS A 369 10.89 15.41 25.47
N ALA A 370 10.00 14.63 24.87
CA ALA A 370 9.11 15.03 23.78
C ALA A 370 7.78 14.28 23.90
N GLU A 371 6.73 14.80 23.25
CA GLU A 371 5.44 14.14 23.13
C GLU A 371 5.27 13.52 21.73
N TRP A 372 4.34 12.58 21.59
CA TRP A 372 4.06 11.90 20.31
C TRP A 372 3.69 12.86 19.16
N SER A 373 3.13 14.03 19.46
CA SER A 373 2.81 15.04 18.45
C SER A 373 4.04 15.43 17.62
N LYS A 374 5.23 15.49 18.24
CA LYS A 374 6.49 15.83 17.57
C LYS A 374 6.82 14.86 16.44
N LEU A 375 6.46 13.58 16.59
CA LEU A 375 6.67 12.57 15.54
C LEU A 375 5.73 12.76 14.34
N PHE A 376 4.60 13.45 14.50
CA PHE A 376 3.60 13.64 13.44
C PHE A 376 3.52 15.08 12.92
N GLU A 377 4.38 15.97 13.42
CA GLU A 377 4.63 17.27 12.82
C GLU A 377 5.07 17.07 11.37
N ALA A 378 4.50 17.85 10.44
CA ALA A 378 4.94 17.82 9.05
C ALA A 378 6.05 18.85 8.89
N PRO A 379 7.30 18.43 8.62
CA PRO A 379 8.36 19.39 8.34
C PRO A 379 7.99 20.24 7.12
N ASN A 380 8.34 21.52 7.14
CA ASN A 380 8.05 22.40 6.01
C ASN A 380 8.91 22.00 4.80
N PHE A 381 8.32 21.21 3.90
CA PHE A 381 8.98 20.72 2.69
C PHE A 381 9.53 21.88 1.84
N PHE A 382 8.82 23.01 1.78
CA PHE A 382 9.15 24.19 0.98
C PHE A 382 10.27 25.07 1.58
N GLN A 383 10.80 24.69 2.76
CA GLN A 383 11.95 25.32 3.39
C GLN A 383 13.11 24.35 3.63
N LYS A 384 12.89 23.04 3.45
CA LYS A 384 13.89 22.00 3.68
C LYS A 384 15.03 22.01 2.64
N TYR A 385 14.76 22.49 1.43
CA TYR A 385 15.69 22.51 0.31
C TYR A 385 15.99 23.94 -0.12
N LYS A 386 17.17 24.17 -0.71
CA LYS A 386 17.57 25.47 -1.25
C LYS A 386 17.04 25.71 -2.65
N HIS A 387 16.76 24.65 -3.39
CA HIS A 387 16.33 24.67 -4.77
C HIS A 387 15.19 23.67 -4.96
N TYR A 388 14.29 23.98 -5.90
CA TYR A 388 13.12 23.17 -6.19
C TYR A 388 12.89 23.09 -7.68
N ILE A 389 12.21 22.06 -8.17
CA ILE A 389 11.55 22.10 -9.47
C ILE A 389 10.04 22.11 -9.22
N VAL A 390 9.33 23.01 -9.89
CA VAL A 390 7.86 23.02 -9.92
C VAL A 390 7.41 22.39 -11.23
N LEU A 391 6.60 21.35 -11.13
CA LEU A 391 5.97 20.69 -12.27
C LEU A 391 4.50 21.08 -12.31
N LEU A 392 4.02 21.55 -13.45
CA LEU A 392 2.64 21.99 -13.69
C LEU A 392 2.00 21.09 -14.74
N ALA A 393 0.80 20.58 -14.46
CA ALA A 393 -0.03 19.86 -15.40
C ALA A 393 -1.42 20.50 -15.45
N SER A 394 -2.00 20.65 -16.66
CA SER A 394 -3.33 21.23 -16.82
C SER A 394 -4.09 20.59 -17.97
N ALA A 395 -5.42 20.65 -17.90
CA ALA A 395 -6.33 20.18 -18.94
C ALA A 395 -7.55 21.12 -19.06
N PRO A 396 -8.33 21.06 -20.15
CA PRO A 396 -9.45 21.97 -20.35
C PRO A 396 -10.71 21.61 -19.54
N THR A 397 -10.82 20.37 -19.05
CA THR A 397 -11.91 19.93 -18.16
C THR A 397 -11.37 19.19 -16.94
N GLU A 398 -12.15 19.17 -15.85
CA GLU A 398 -11.78 18.46 -14.62
C GLU A 398 -11.59 16.94 -14.84
N LYS A 399 -12.44 16.32 -15.66
CA LYS A 399 -12.31 14.89 -16.00
C LYS A 399 -10.97 14.59 -16.67
N GLN A 400 -10.63 15.35 -17.70
CA GLN A 400 -9.35 15.22 -18.40
C GLN A 400 -8.17 15.59 -17.49
N ARG A 401 -8.34 16.55 -16.56
CA ARG A 401 -7.30 16.89 -15.58
C ARG A 401 -6.95 15.68 -14.74
N LEU A 402 -7.93 14.95 -14.22
CA LEU A 402 -7.70 13.74 -13.41
C LEU A 402 -6.94 12.65 -14.18
N GLU A 403 -7.34 12.40 -15.43
CA GLU A 403 -6.66 11.42 -16.31
C GLU A 403 -5.22 11.86 -16.64
N TRP A 404 -5.04 13.14 -16.97
CA TRP A 404 -3.75 13.73 -17.30
C TRP A 404 -2.79 13.73 -16.10
N VAL A 405 -3.28 14.13 -14.92
CA VAL A 405 -2.53 14.11 -13.66
C VAL A 405 -2.05 12.70 -13.34
N GLY A 406 -2.91 11.69 -13.50
CA GLY A 406 -2.53 10.29 -13.29
C GLY A 406 -1.43 9.82 -14.25
N LEU A 407 -1.50 10.22 -15.53
CA LEU A 407 -0.45 9.93 -16.49
C LEU A 407 0.86 10.63 -16.10
N VAL A 408 0.83 11.95 -15.84
CA VAL A 408 2.02 12.73 -15.48
C VAL A 408 2.69 12.17 -14.23
N GLU A 409 1.93 11.89 -13.17
CA GLU A 409 2.42 11.31 -11.92
C GLU A 409 3.18 9.99 -12.15
N SER A 410 2.65 9.12 -13.03
CA SER A 410 3.30 7.85 -13.39
C SER A 410 4.67 8.01 -14.07
N LYS A 411 4.97 9.21 -14.60
CA LYS A 411 6.20 9.52 -15.34
C LYS A 411 7.21 10.32 -14.54
N ILE A 412 6.85 10.95 -13.41
CA ILE A 412 7.77 11.82 -12.64
C ILE A 412 9.08 11.10 -12.26
N ARG A 413 9.04 9.78 -12.03
CA ARG A 413 10.25 8.97 -11.78
C ARG A 413 11.26 8.97 -12.93
N ILE A 414 10.82 9.20 -14.16
CA ILE A 414 11.72 9.37 -15.31
C ILE A 414 12.57 10.64 -15.12
N LEU A 415 11.95 11.75 -14.70
CA LEU A 415 12.67 12.99 -14.38
C LEU A 415 13.66 12.76 -13.22
N VAL A 416 13.22 12.12 -12.13
CA VAL A 416 14.10 11.78 -11.00
C VAL A 416 15.30 10.95 -11.47
N GLY A 417 15.07 9.94 -12.32
CA GLY A 417 16.14 9.11 -12.86
C GLY A 417 17.12 9.85 -13.78
N SER A 418 16.66 10.87 -14.51
CA SER A 418 17.55 11.77 -15.27
C SER A 418 18.36 12.66 -14.32
N LEU A 419 17.71 13.27 -13.33
CA LEU A 419 18.36 14.12 -12.32
C LEU A 419 19.41 13.34 -11.50
N GLU A 420 19.17 12.06 -11.19
CA GLU A 420 20.14 11.21 -10.48
C GLU A 420 21.40 10.90 -11.31
N LYS A 421 21.31 10.97 -12.65
CA LYS A 421 22.47 10.82 -13.54
C LYS A 421 23.24 12.12 -13.72
N ASN A 422 22.64 13.25 -13.37
CA ASN A 422 23.28 14.56 -13.44
C ASN A 422 24.42 14.63 -12.41
N GLU A 423 25.62 14.95 -12.86
CA GLU A 423 26.82 14.91 -12.02
C GLU A 423 26.78 15.90 -10.86
N PHE A 424 25.96 16.96 -10.96
CA PHE A 424 25.84 18.00 -9.94
C PHE A 424 24.75 17.72 -8.90
N ILE A 425 23.85 16.76 -9.14
CA ILE A 425 22.72 16.47 -8.24
C ILE A 425 23.10 15.34 -7.27
N THR A 426 22.83 15.55 -5.98
CA THR A 426 22.93 14.53 -4.93
C THR A 426 21.64 13.74 -4.80
N LEU A 427 20.49 14.44 -4.78
CA LEU A 427 19.17 13.82 -4.72
C LEU A 427 18.10 14.75 -5.29
N ALA A 428 17.02 14.15 -5.79
CA ALA A 428 15.76 14.81 -6.12
C ALA A 428 14.62 14.19 -5.30
N HIS A 429 14.01 14.98 -4.42
CA HIS A 429 12.91 14.56 -3.55
C HIS A 429 11.59 15.11 -4.07
N VAL A 430 10.77 14.27 -4.71
CA VAL A 430 9.41 14.64 -5.12
C VAL A 430 8.50 14.66 -3.90
N ASN A 431 7.80 15.75 -3.62
CA ASN A 431 6.71 15.73 -2.65
C ASN A 431 5.55 14.89 -3.22
N PRO A 432 5.14 13.79 -2.56
CA PRO A 432 4.05 12.97 -3.07
C PRO A 432 2.68 13.65 -3.10
N GLN A 433 2.49 14.72 -2.33
CA GLN A 433 1.27 15.49 -2.37
C GLN A 433 1.33 16.51 -3.52
N SER A 434 0.40 16.39 -4.47
CA SER A 434 0.14 17.42 -5.48
C SER A 434 -0.80 18.49 -4.95
N PHE A 435 -0.76 19.69 -5.52
CA PHE A 435 -1.57 20.83 -5.11
C PHE A 435 -2.29 21.48 -6.30
N PRO A 436 -3.46 22.12 -6.12
CA PRO A 436 -3.99 23.04 -7.13
C PRO A 436 -2.96 24.14 -7.44
N ALA A 437 -2.72 24.41 -8.72
CA ALA A 437 -1.76 25.43 -9.12
C ALA A 437 -2.42 26.83 -9.17
N PRO A 438 -1.66 27.92 -9.00
CA PRO A 438 -2.15 29.28 -9.23
C PRO A 438 -2.69 29.46 -10.66
N LYS A 439 -3.67 30.35 -10.83
CA LYS A 439 -4.24 30.68 -12.14
C LYS A 439 -3.20 31.39 -13.02
N GLU A 440 -3.13 31.03 -14.30
CA GLU A 440 -2.46 31.84 -15.34
C GLU A 440 -3.39 32.93 -15.84
N ASN A 441 -4.63 32.54 -16.15
CA ASN A 441 -5.63 33.42 -16.73
C ASN A 441 -6.70 33.75 -15.68
N PRO A 442 -6.84 35.02 -15.26
CA PRO A 442 -7.85 35.42 -14.29
C PRO A 442 -9.29 35.28 -14.83
N ASP A 443 -9.47 35.33 -16.15
CA ASP A 443 -10.78 35.41 -16.80
C ASP A 443 -11.40 34.03 -17.09
N LYS A 444 -10.64 32.95 -16.91
CA LYS A 444 -11.09 31.57 -17.18
C LYS A 444 -10.96 30.68 -15.96
N GLU A 445 -11.86 29.70 -15.90
CA GLU A 445 -11.69 28.57 -15.01
C GLU A 445 -10.57 27.68 -15.56
N GLU A 446 -9.63 27.29 -14.71
CA GLU A 446 -8.46 26.50 -15.10
C GLU A 446 -8.31 25.28 -14.21
N PHE A 447 -8.17 24.12 -14.83
CA PHE A 447 -7.98 22.85 -14.13
C PHE A 447 -6.49 22.51 -14.14
N ARG A 448 -5.76 22.98 -13.11
CA ARG A 448 -4.30 22.87 -13.01
C ARG A 448 -3.86 22.24 -11.70
N THR A 449 -2.83 21.41 -11.78
CA THR A 449 -2.21 20.74 -10.64
C THR A 449 -0.70 20.92 -10.71
N MET A 450 -0.06 21.07 -9.56
CA MET A 450 1.37 21.18 -9.45
C MET A 450 1.99 20.18 -8.47
N TRP A 451 3.24 19.83 -8.74
CA TRP A 451 4.13 19.11 -7.83
C TRP A 451 5.37 19.95 -7.57
N VAL A 452 5.98 19.74 -6.40
CA VAL A 452 7.23 20.41 -6.02
C VAL A 452 8.28 19.35 -5.70
N ILE A 453 9.46 19.48 -6.31
CA ILE A 453 10.57 18.54 -6.21
C ILE A 453 11.74 19.25 -5.56
N GLY A 454 12.12 18.88 -4.34
CA GLY A 454 13.28 19.44 -3.65
C GLY A 454 14.59 18.91 -4.22
N LEU A 455 15.58 19.78 -4.41
CA LEU A 455 16.88 19.43 -4.96
C LEU A 455 18.00 19.65 -3.94
N VAL A 456 18.98 18.74 -3.96
CA VAL A 456 20.26 18.91 -3.26
C VAL A 456 21.39 18.77 -4.26
N PHE A 457 22.19 19.82 -4.43
CA PHE A 457 23.39 19.79 -5.27
C PHE A 457 24.58 19.24 -4.49
N LYS A 458 25.51 18.57 -5.19
CA LYS A 458 26.78 18.13 -4.62
C LYS A 458 27.61 19.35 -4.24
N LYS A 459 28.26 19.30 -3.07
CA LYS A 459 29.22 20.33 -2.68
C LYS A 459 30.51 20.11 -3.49
N THR A 460 30.80 20.98 -4.44
CA THR A 460 32.10 21.04 -5.13
C THR A 460 33.01 22.06 -4.44
N GLU A 461 34.31 21.79 -4.36
CA GLU A 461 35.28 22.62 -3.60
C GLU A 461 35.46 24.05 -4.17
N ASN A 462 34.90 24.37 -5.35
CA ASN A 462 34.96 25.68 -6.02
C ASN A 462 33.57 26.33 -6.25
N SER A 463 32.60 26.08 -5.38
CA SER A 463 31.16 26.27 -5.63
C SER A 463 30.59 27.70 -5.55
N GLU A 464 31.39 28.76 -5.41
CA GLU A 464 30.81 30.11 -5.22
C GLU A 464 30.07 30.66 -6.46
N ASN A 465 30.27 30.09 -7.66
CA ASN A 465 29.64 30.59 -8.91
C ASN A 465 29.16 29.51 -9.90
N LEU A 466 28.89 28.27 -9.47
CA LEU A 466 28.42 27.23 -10.40
C LEU A 466 26.91 27.35 -10.67
N SER A 467 26.53 27.97 -11.78
CA SER A 467 25.15 27.92 -12.29
C SER A 467 24.93 26.56 -12.95
N VAL A 468 24.21 25.66 -12.27
CA VAL A 468 23.83 24.36 -12.84
C VAL A 468 22.57 24.54 -13.67
N ASP A 469 22.68 24.27 -14.96
CA ASP A 469 21.56 24.32 -15.89
C ASP A 469 20.83 22.97 -15.94
N LEU A 470 19.54 22.97 -15.58
CA LEU A 470 18.66 21.81 -15.62
C LEU A 470 17.66 21.83 -16.79
N THR A 471 17.75 22.84 -17.68
CA THR A 471 16.78 23.03 -18.78
C THR A 471 16.71 21.84 -19.72
N TYR A 472 17.85 21.22 -20.05
CA TYR A 472 17.89 20.04 -20.91
C TYR A 472 17.16 18.84 -20.29
N ASP A 473 17.42 18.54 -19.01
CA ASP A 473 16.78 17.44 -18.29
C ASP A 473 15.26 17.65 -18.19
N ILE A 474 14.84 18.88 -17.91
CA ILE A 474 13.44 19.29 -17.82
C ILE A 474 12.74 19.18 -19.19
N GLN A 475 13.36 19.68 -20.26
CA GLN A 475 12.79 19.63 -21.60
C GLN A 475 12.68 18.19 -22.10
N SER A 476 13.74 17.39 -21.91
CA SER A 476 13.75 15.97 -22.28
C SER A 476 12.65 15.17 -21.59
N PHE A 477 12.41 15.45 -20.30
CA PHE A 477 11.27 14.88 -19.57
C PHE A 477 9.93 15.32 -20.17
N THR A 478 9.75 16.62 -20.39
CA THR A 478 8.52 17.21 -20.96
C THR A 478 8.17 16.56 -22.30
N ASP A 479 9.13 16.49 -23.22
CA ASP A 479 8.97 15.85 -24.53
C ASP A 479 8.65 14.36 -24.41
N THR A 480 9.26 13.68 -23.45
CA THR A 480 9.01 12.25 -23.20
C THR A 480 7.60 11.99 -22.70
N VAL A 481 7.06 12.84 -21.82
CA VAL A 481 5.68 12.74 -21.33
C VAL A 481 4.70 12.91 -22.48
N TYR A 482 4.84 13.97 -23.28
CA TYR A 482 4.00 14.19 -24.46
C TYR A 482 4.06 13.01 -25.43
N ARG A 483 5.27 12.58 -25.81
CA ARG A 483 5.48 11.47 -26.75
C ARG A 483 4.83 10.17 -26.27
N GLN A 484 4.99 9.83 -24.99
CA GLN A 484 4.40 8.60 -24.45
C GLN A 484 2.86 8.69 -24.39
N ALA A 485 2.31 9.82 -23.98
CA ALA A 485 0.86 10.02 -23.92
C ALA A 485 0.19 9.96 -25.30
N ILE A 486 0.82 10.56 -26.32
CA ILE A 486 0.35 10.49 -27.71
C ILE A 486 0.39 9.04 -28.22
N ASN A 487 1.50 8.34 -28.00
CA ASN A 487 1.66 6.95 -28.44
C ASN A 487 0.67 5.98 -27.77
N SER A 488 0.31 6.23 -26.51
CA SER A 488 -0.68 5.44 -25.79
C SER A 488 -2.13 5.88 -26.02
N LYS A 489 -2.37 6.86 -26.90
CA LYS A 489 -3.70 7.45 -27.18
C LYS A 489 -4.39 7.99 -25.91
N MET A 490 -3.60 8.46 -24.94
CA MET A 490 -4.07 9.08 -23.70
C MET A 490 -3.82 10.60 -23.67
N PHE A 491 -3.54 11.18 -24.83
CA PHE A 491 -3.34 12.61 -24.99
C PHE A 491 -4.52 13.22 -25.74
N GLU A 492 -5.06 14.30 -25.19
CA GLU A 492 -6.08 15.12 -25.83
C GLU A 492 -5.56 16.54 -26.05
N VAL A 493 -6.17 17.24 -27.02
CA VAL A 493 -5.82 18.63 -27.34
C VAL A 493 -5.98 19.49 -26.08
N ASP A 494 -5.06 20.43 -25.87
CA ASP A 494 -4.97 21.33 -24.72
C ASP A 494 -4.60 20.70 -23.36
N MET A 495 -4.24 19.41 -23.30
CA MET A 495 -3.48 18.88 -22.17
C MET A 495 -2.05 19.46 -22.18
N LYS A 496 -1.63 20.09 -21.08
CA LYS A 496 -0.33 20.76 -20.97
C LYS A 496 0.50 20.25 -19.80
N ILE A 497 1.81 20.23 -19.98
CA ILE A 497 2.79 19.99 -18.93
C ILE A 497 3.97 20.96 -19.08
N ALA A 498 4.42 21.54 -17.97
CA ALA A 498 5.59 22.43 -17.92
C ALA A 498 6.36 22.21 -16.61
N ALA A 499 7.67 22.38 -16.62
CA ALA A 499 8.49 22.36 -15.42
C ALA A 499 9.47 23.55 -15.38
N MET A 500 9.77 24.03 -14.19
CA MET A 500 10.69 25.15 -13.94
C MET A 500 11.53 24.90 -12.69
N HIS A 501 12.79 25.33 -12.72
CA HIS A 501 13.74 25.32 -11.58
C HIS A 501 13.63 26.61 -10.78
#